data_AF-A0A1S3ZEF3-F1
#
_entry.id   AF-A0A1S3ZEF3-F1
#
_cell.length_a   1.000
_cell.length_b   1.000
_cell.length_c   1.000
_cell.angle_alpha   90.00
_cell.angle_beta   90.00
_cell.angle_gamma   90.00
#
_symmetry.space_group_name_H-M   'P 1'
#
loop_
_entity.id
_entity.type
_entity.pdbx_description
1 polymer ?
#
loop_
_entity_poly.entity_id
_entity_poly.type
_entity_poly.pdbx_seq_one_letter_code
_entity_poly.pdbx_strand_id
1 'polypeptide(L)'
;MWIYIKGKYDIHDAAKRWVFVSIQNAWRKYKNQLFNDHYKAYENDELQMEKRLVDVPKSQFRDLLNYWNSDAYKKMSQTNIENCKKLKYPHTAGKRSFARICEEKKKETSEPLLSKDIFVVTRKRKVDRVYKASYADTLNKIDEMERIQSTQESENGSQSVNAFASVIGPEHPGCLRLYGRGVTKTSLKRKVGDFGPSLSSTDEVMQQKLEEMEERMQQRLQEKFNSQKDTMKLQVAVNIISQLKHPNPDLRVNPSMLGFNTRSPGEASSAQQAAVQLINRLSTRSNNQGGAIEEREDGDCEDLGFT
;
A
#
# COMPACT_ATOMS: atom_id res chain seq x y z
N MET A 1 -19.67 15.00 4.16
CA MET A 1 -18.31 14.39 4.22
C MET A 1 -17.84 13.84 2.87
N TRP A 2 -18.50 12.87 2.24
CA TRP A 2 -18.03 12.31 0.94
C TRP A 2 -17.91 13.37 -0.17
N ILE A 3 -18.90 14.27 -0.28
CA ILE A 3 -18.88 15.39 -1.24
C ILE A 3 -17.65 16.30 -1.01
N TYR A 4 -17.39 16.65 0.25
CA TYR A 4 -16.22 17.46 0.62
C TYR A 4 -14.91 16.78 0.24
N ILE A 5 -14.81 15.46 0.42
CA ILE A 5 -13.63 14.67 0.04
C ILE A 5 -13.45 14.69 -1.48
N LYS A 6 -14.51 14.41 -2.26
CA LYS A 6 -14.44 14.45 -3.74
C LYS A 6 -14.15 15.85 -4.29
N GLY A 7 -14.56 16.90 -3.58
CA GLY A 7 -14.19 18.28 -3.93
C GLY A 7 -12.72 18.62 -3.69
N LYS A 8 -12.04 17.90 -2.78
CA LYS A 8 -10.62 18.12 -2.47
C LYS A 8 -9.68 17.13 -3.15
N TYR A 9 -10.15 15.93 -3.43
CA TYR A 9 -9.36 14.80 -3.92
C TYR A 9 -10.09 14.14 -5.08
N ASP A 10 -9.36 13.84 -6.15
CA ASP A 10 -9.88 13.09 -7.29
C ASP A 10 -9.90 11.60 -6.95
N ILE A 11 -10.98 11.16 -6.29
CA ILE A 11 -11.14 9.79 -5.80
C ILE A 11 -12.36 9.16 -6.45
N HIS A 12 -12.14 8.02 -7.10
CA HIS A 12 -13.19 7.22 -7.71
C HIS A 12 -14.21 6.70 -6.66
N ASP A 13 -15.50 6.66 -7.00
CA ASP A 13 -16.58 6.29 -6.05
C ASP A 13 -16.45 4.88 -5.47
N ALA A 14 -15.86 3.94 -6.20
CA ALA A 14 -15.53 2.60 -5.71
C ALA A 14 -14.63 2.61 -4.44
N ALA A 15 -13.76 3.63 -4.29
CA ALA A 15 -12.87 3.75 -3.15
C ALA A 15 -13.55 4.37 -1.90
N LYS A 16 -14.81 4.80 -2.00
CA LYS A 16 -15.55 5.45 -0.91
C LYS A 16 -15.47 4.70 0.42
N ARG A 17 -15.68 3.37 0.38
CA ARG A 17 -15.61 2.53 1.58
C ARG A 17 -14.22 2.56 2.22
N TRP A 18 -13.18 2.39 1.40
CA TRP A 18 -11.80 2.41 1.86
C TRP A 18 -11.43 3.76 2.48
N VAL A 19 -11.82 4.87 1.84
CA VAL A 19 -11.58 6.23 2.36
C VAL A 19 -12.22 6.42 3.73
N PHE A 20 -13.47 6.02 3.92
CA PHE A 20 -14.13 6.14 5.22
C PHE A 20 -13.44 5.30 6.31
N VAL A 21 -12.98 4.09 5.99
CA VAL A 21 -12.18 3.27 6.91
C VAL A 21 -10.87 3.96 7.27
N SER A 22 -10.18 4.56 6.30
CA SER A 22 -8.94 5.31 6.50
C SER A 22 -9.15 6.54 7.41
N ILE A 23 -10.22 7.30 7.18
CA ILE A 23 -10.60 8.45 8.03
C ILE A 23 -10.93 8.00 9.45
N GLN A 24 -11.70 6.92 9.60
CA GLN A 24 -12.03 6.36 10.92
C GLN A 24 -10.76 5.93 11.68
N ASN A 25 -9.79 5.32 10.99
CA ASN A 25 -8.52 4.95 11.58
C ASN A 25 -7.68 6.16 11.97
N ALA A 26 -7.63 7.20 11.13
CA ALA A 26 -6.94 8.45 11.44
C ALA A 26 -7.57 9.13 12.67
N TRP A 27 -8.91 9.22 12.72
CA TRP A 27 -9.63 9.74 13.87
C TRP A 27 -9.36 8.94 15.16
N ARG A 28 -9.32 7.60 15.07
CA ARG A 28 -8.97 6.76 16.21
C ARG A 28 -7.56 7.04 16.74
N LYS A 29 -6.58 7.22 15.85
CA LYS A 29 -5.20 7.57 16.23
C LYS A 29 -5.13 8.94 16.89
N TYR A 30 -5.79 9.93 16.29
CA TYR A 30 -5.84 11.29 16.83
C TYR A 30 -6.48 11.33 18.22
N LYS A 31 -7.62 10.66 18.43
CA LYS A 31 -8.22 10.54 19.76
C LYS A 31 -7.30 9.88 20.78
N ASN A 32 -6.55 8.85 20.39
CA ASN A 32 -5.58 8.22 21.27
C ASN A 32 -4.43 9.16 21.63
N GLN A 33 -3.96 9.97 20.68
CA GLN A 33 -2.95 10.99 20.95
C GLN A 33 -3.50 12.01 21.95
N LEU A 34 -4.68 12.58 21.68
CA LEU A 34 -5.35 13.54 22.56
C LEU A 34 -5.56 12.99 23.98
N PHE A 35 -5.91 11.71 24.10
CA PHE A 35 -6.04 11.03 25.38
C PHE A 35 -4.72 10.96 26.17
N ASN A 36 -3.60 10.69 25.49
CA ASN A 36 -2.30 10.59 26.18
C ASN A 36 -1.71 11.98 26.49
N ASP A 37 -1.82 12.92 25.55
CA ASP A 37 -1.17 14.23 25.64
C ASP A 37 -1.96 15.20 26.55
N HIS A 38 -3.27 15.03 26.68
CA HIS A 38 -4.12 15.94 27.47
C HIS A 38 -4.82 15.21 28.64
N TYR A 39 -5.60 14.16 28.36
CA TYR A 39 -6.40 13.53 29.41
C TYR A 39 -5.54 12.86 30.50
N LYS A 40 -4.46 12.18 30.13
CA LYS A 40 -3.53 11.59 31.11
C LYS A 40 -2.54 12.58 31.72
N ALA A 41 -2.28 13.70 31.05
CA ALA A 41 -1.25 14.64 31.45
C ALA A 41 -1.67 15.55 32.62
N TYR A 42 -2.99 15.72 32.81
CA TYR A 42 -3.55 16.62 33.82
C TYR A 42 -4.57 15.90 34.69
N GLU A 43 -4.52 16.13 36.00
CA GLU A 43 -5.37 15.44 36.98
C GLU A 43 -6.80 15.96 37.04
N ASN A 44 -7.02 17.25 36.71
CA ASN A 44 -8.32 17.91 36.83
C ASN A 44 -8.94 18.22 35.46
N ASP A 45 -10.25 17.99 35.32
CA ASP A 45 -11.03 18.26 34.12
C ASP A 45 -10.97 19.75 33.72
N GLU A 46 -10.86 20.67 34.68
CA GLU A 46 -10.73 22.12 34.41
C GLU A 46 -9.42 22.46 33.70
N LEU A 47 -8.30 21.88 34.16
CA LEU A 47 -6.98 22.04 33.54
C LEU A 47 -6.95 21.39 32.15
N GLN A 48 -7.60 20.25 31.99
CA GLN A 48 -7.73 19.58 30.69
C GLN A 48 -8.51 20.47 29.69
N MET A 49 -9.59 21.12 30.14
CA MET A 49 -10.38 22.04 29.32
C MET A 49 -9.63 23.34 28.97
N GLU A 50 -8.81 23.85 29.89
CA GLU A 50 -7.98 25.04 29.67
C GLU A 50 -6.87 24.76 28.66
N LYS A 51 -6.17 23.63 28.79
CA LYS A 51 -5.07 23.20 27.91
C LYS A 51 -5.56 22.53 26.62
N ARG A 52 -6.81 22.75 26.22
CA ARG A 52 -7.38 22.21 24.98
C ARG A 52 -6.66 22.78 23.77
N LEU A 53 -6.33 21.92 22.80
CA LEU A 53 -5.84 22.35 21.49
C LEU A 53 -6.88 23.23 20.77
N VAL A 54 -6.39 24.28 20.12
CA VAL A 54 -7.23 25.24 19.38
C VAL A 54 -8.02 24.55 18.26
N ASP A 55 -7.43 23.52 17.65
CA ASP A 55 -8.01 22.79 16.52
C ASP A 55 -9.23 21.93 16.88
N VAL A 56 -9.44 21.63 18.17
CA VAL A 56 -10.58 20.83 18.62
C VAL A 56 -11.68 21.75 19.15
N PRO A 57 -12.90 21.71 18.58
CA PRO A 57 -14.03 22.48 19.10
C PRO A 57 -14.31 22.18 20.57
N LYS A 58 -14.61 23.23 21.35
CA LYS A 58 -14.83 23.13 22.81
C LYS A 58 -15.90 22.10 23.19
N SER A 59 -17.00 22.06 22.44
CA SER A 59 -18.10 21.10 22.66
C SER A 59 -17.63 19.66 22.46
N GLN A 60 -16.97 19.38 21.33
CA GLN A 60 -16.47 18.04 21.02
C GLN A 60 -15.43 17.56 22.04
N PHE A 61 -14.58 18.46 22.52
CA PHE A 61 -13.61 18.09 23.55
C PHE A 61 -14.28 17.76 24.88
N ARG A 62 -15.30 18.53 25.30
CA ARG A 62 -16.10 18.22 26.48
C ARG A 62 -16.78 16.85 26.39
N ASP A 63 -17.35 16.52 25.24
CA ASP A 63 -17.96 15.22 25.01
C ASP A 63 -16.94 14.07 25.12
N LEU A 64 -15.69 14.29 24.66
CA LEU A 64 -14.59 13.35 24.80
C LEU A 64 -14.18 13.15 26.26
N LEU A 65 -14.09 14.23 27.04
CA LEU A 65 -13.80 14.13 28.48
C LEU A 65 -14.89 13.34 29.20
N ASN A 66 -16.17 13.67 28.97
CA ASN A 66 -17.30 12.93 29.53
C ASN A 66 -17.25 11.44 29.14
N TYR A 67 -16.93 11.14 27.89
CA TYR A 67 -16.77 9.78 27.40
C TYR A 67 -15.63 9.04 28.12
N TRP A 68 -14.46 9.65 28.28
CA TRP A 68 -13.32 9.03 28.96
C TRP A 68 -13.52 8.89 30.47
N ASN A 69 -14.24 9.82 31.09
CA ASN A 69 -14.60 9.76 32.51
C ASN A 69 -15.70 8.75 32.81
N SER A 70 -16.47 8.32 31.81
CA SER A 70 -17.54 7.33 31.98
C SER A 70 -17.05 5.97 32.48
N ASP A 71 -17.82 5.36 33.37
CA ASP A 71 -17.53 4.04 33.93
C ASP A 71 -17.50 2.96 32.84
N ALA A 72 -18.35 3.09 31.83
CA ALA A 72 -18.38 2.18 30.68
C ALA A 72 -17.04 2.18 29.93
N TYR A 73 -16.45 3.35 29.68
CA TYR A 73 -15.15 3.44 29.04
C TYR A 73 -14.03 2.90 29.94
N LYS A 74 -14.02 3.28 31.23
CA LYS A 74 -13.01 2.81 32.20
C LYS A 74 -13.02 1.28 32.30
N LYS A 75 -14.20 0.67 32.42
CA LYS A 75 -14.37 -0.79 32.43
C LYS A 75 -13.88 -1.43 31.14
N MET A 76 -14.30 -0.92 29.98
CA MET A 76 -13.85 -1.42 28.67
C MET A 76 -12.32 -1.29 28.52
N SER A 77 -11.74 -0.17 28.94
CA SER A 77 -10.30 0.09 28.90
C SER A 77 -9.54 -0.91 29.77
N GLN A 78 -9.99 -1.13 31.01
CA GLN A 78 -9.39 -2.10 31.93
C GLN A 78 -9.42 -3.52 31.36
N THR A 79 -10.57 -3.96 30.85
CA THR A 79 -10.70 -5.26 30.18
C THR A 79 -9.76 -5.38 28.97
N ASN A 80 -9.63 -4.33 28.17
CA ASN A 80 -8.71 -4.33 27.03
C ASN A 80 -7.24 -4.40 27.47
N ILE A 81 -6.85 -3.73 28.56
CA ILE A 81 -5.51 -3.82 29.13
C ILE A 81 -5.21 -5.25 29.60
N GLU A 82 -6.15 -5.88 30.29
CA GLU A 82 -6.03 -7.27 30.73
C GLU A 82 -5.95 -8.25 29.55
N ASN A 83 -6.74 -8.03 28.51
CA ASN A 83 -6.67 -8.83 27.28
C ASN A 83 -5.34 -8.64 26.55
N CYS A 84 -4.80 -7.42 26.51
CA CYS A 84 -3.47 -7.16 25.97
C CYS A 84 -2.37 -7.89 26.74
N LYS A 85 -2.47 -8.00 28.07
CA LYS A 85 -1.51 -8.77 28.89
C LYS A 85 -1.55 -10.27 28.59
N LYS A 86 -2.68 -10.79 28.10
CA LYS A 86 -2.83 -12.20 27.69
C LYS A 86 -2.24 -12.50 26.30
N LEU A 87 -1.79 -11.48 25.55
CA LEU A 87 -1.18 -11.68 24.24
C LEU A 87 0.18 -12.39 24.38
N LYS A 88 0.23 -13.65 23.95
CA LYS A 88 1.45 -14.47 23.93
C LYS A 88 2.11 -14.46 22.55
N TYR A 89 3.45 -14.55 22.54
CA TYR A 89 4.28 -14.73 21.32
C TYR A 89 4.02 -13.70 20.21
N PRO A 90 4.17 -12.38 20.51
CA PRO A 90 3.94 -11.34 19.52
C PRO A 90 4.92 -11.49 18.33
N HIS A 91 4.42 -11.20 17.13
CA HIS A 91 5.26 -11.20 15.93
C HIS A 91 6.20 -9.99 15.91
N THR A 92 7.32 -10.14 15.21
CA THR A 92 8.40 -9.14 15.08
C THR A 92 8.60 -8.67 13.64
N ALA A 93 7.70 -9.06 12.72
CA ALA A 93 7.69 -8.70 11.30
C ALA A 93 7.65 -7.18 11.00
N GLY A 94 7.27 -6.35 11.97
CA GLY A 94 7.23 -4.89 11.82
C GLY A 94 6.21 -4.44 10.77
N LYS A 95 6.63 -3.59 9.82
CA LYS A 95 5.75 -3.07 8.74
C LYS A 95 5.46 -4.10 7.64
N ARG A 96 6.15 -5.24 7.64
CA ARG A 96 5.95 -6.29 6.64
C ARG A 96 4.65 -7.03 6.94
N SER A 97 3.75 -7.10 5.97
CA SER A 97 2.51 -7.85 6.11
C SER A 97 2.79 -9.35 6.09
N PHE A 98 1.93 -10.12 6.74
CA PHE A 98 2.02 -11.59 6.73
C PHE A 98 1.82 -12.13 5.31
N ALA A 99 0.93 -11.53 4.52
CA ALA A 99 0.74 -11.87 3.12
C ALA A 99 2.04 -11.76 2.32
N ARG A 100 2.79 -10.66 2.48
CA ARG A 100 4.08 -10.47 1.79
C ARG A 100 5.13 -11.46 2.24
N ILE A 101 5.21 -11.72 3.55
CA ILE A 101 6.13 -12.72 4.11
C ILE A 101 5.82 -14.11 3.56
N CYS A 102 4.54 -14.50 3.50
CA CYS A 102 4.13 -15.77 2.92
C CYS A 102 4.45 -15.86 1.44
N GLU A 103 4.27 -14.79 0.66
CA GLU A 103 4.58 -14.80 -0.77
C GLU A 103 6.09 -14.91 -1.03
N GLU A 104 6.90 -14.12 -0.32
CA GLU A 104 8.37 -14.20 -0.43
C GLU A 104 8.87 -15.61 -0.06
N LYS A 105 8.34 -16.19 1.01
CA LYS A 105 8.72 -17.55 1.44
C LYS A 105 8.31 -18.64 0.46
N LYS A 106 7.16 -18.50 -0.24
CA LYS A 106 6.75 -19.41 -1.33
C LYS A 106 7.65 -19.32 -2.56
N LYS A 107 8.32 -18.18 -2.78
CA LYS A 107 9.28 -18.02 -3.89
C LYS A 107 10.64 -18.63 -3.55
N GLU A 108 11.02 -18.61 -2.27
CA GLU A 108 12.28 -19.21 -1.78
C GLU A 108 12.19 -20.74 -1.69
N THR A 109 11.03 -21.28 -1.35
CA THR A 109 10.83 -22.72 -1.14
C THR A 109 9.73 -23.20 -2.07
N SER A 110 10.04 -24.13 -2.99
CA SER A 110 9.04 -24.76 -3.88
C SER A 110 8.02 -25.64 -3.14
N GLU A 111 8.12 -25.74 -1.82
CA GLU A 111 7.25 -26.52 -0.95
C GLU A 111 6.07 -25.71 -0.38
N PRO A 112 4.96 -26.37 -0.01
CA PRO A 112 3.85 -25.73 0.67
C PRO A 112 4.27 -25.14 2.02
N LEU A 113 4.08 -23.83 2.22
CA LEU A 113 4.34 -23.21 3.52
C LEU A 113 3.39 -23.72 4.60
N LEU A 114 3.97 -24.29 5.65
CA LEU A 114 3.24 -24.74 6.81
C LEU A 114 3.04 -23.58 7.80
N SER A 115 2.01 -23.70 8.65
CA SER A 115 1.73 -22.71 9.71
C SER A 115 2.93 -22.50 10.65
N LYS A 116 3.73 -23.56 10.90
CA LYS A 116 4.94 -23.47 11.72
C LYS A 116 5.97 -22.51 11.08
N ASP A 117 6.15 -22.55 9.77
CA ASP A 117 7.18 -21.77 9.07
C ASP A 117 6.81 -20.29 9.10
N ILE A 118 5.53 -19.99 8.88
CA ILE A 118 5.01 -18.62 9.01
C ILE A 118 5.19 -18.15 10.46
N PHE A 119 4.92 -18.99 11.46
CA PHE A 119 5.14 -18.64 12.87
C PHE A 119 6.61 -18.30 13.13
N VAL A 120 7.55 -19.19 12.77
CA VAL A 120 8.99 -18.99 12.94
C VAL A 120 9.47 -17.71 12.26
N VAL A 121 9.16 -17.54 10.97
CA VAL A 121 9.62 -16.40 10.17
C VAL A 121 9.10 -15.07 10.71
N THR A 122 7.83 -15.02 11.12
CA THR A 122 7.21 -13.78 11.61
C THR A 122 7.64 -13.41 13.04
N ARG A 123 8.20 -14.36 13.81
CA ARG A 123 8.73 -14.14 15.17
C ARG A 123 10.25 -14.03 15.22
N LYS A 124 10.94 -14.21 14.09
CA LYS A 124 12.39 -14.05 13.98
C LYS A 124 12.79 -12.64 14.43
N ARG A 125 13.65 -12.57 15.45
CA ARG A 125 14.20 -11.32 15.97
C ARG A 125 15.43 -10.93 15.17
N LYS A 126 15.54 -9.65 14.87
CA LYS A 126 16.78 -9.05 14.36
C LYS A 126 17.78 -8.87 15.49
N VAL A 127 19.06 -9.14 15.22
CA VAL A 127 20.16 -9.07 16.18
C VAL A 127 20.44 -7.64 16.64
N ASP A 128 20.20 -6.65 15.77
CA ASP A 128 20.44 -5.22 15.99
C ASP A 128 19.33 -4.51 16.80
N ARG A 129 18.32 -5.25 17.29
CA ARG A 129 17.12 -4.65 17.89
C ARG A 129 16.90 -5.14 19.32
N VAL A 130 16.62 -4.21 20.22
CA VAL A 130 16.21 -4.50 21.60
C VAL A 130 14.70 -4.78 21.65
N TYR A 131 14.32 -5.86 22.32
CA TYR A 131 12.92 -6.27 22.50
C TYR A 131 12.53 -6.24 23.98
N LYS A 132 11.34 -5.72 24.28
CA LYS A 132 10.82 -5.62 25.65
C LYS A 132 10.44 -6.98 26.28
N ALA A 133 10.02 -7.94 25.45
CA ALA A 133 9.58 -9.25 25.92
C ALA A 133 10.70 -10.30 25.78
N SER A 134 10.76 -11.26 26.70
CA SER A 134 11.65 -12.42 26.59
C SER A 134 11.41 -13.19 25.29
N TYR A 135 12.47 -13.78 24.72
CA TYR A 135 12.35 -14.67 23.56
C TYR A 135 12.23 -16.15 23.96
N ALA A 136 12.59 -16.49 25.20
CA ALA A 136 12.70 -17.88 25.67
C ALA A 136 11.42 -18.67 25.45
N ASP A 137 10.26 -18.12 25.85
CA ASP A 137 8.99 -18.82 25.67
C ASP A 137 8.63 -19.03 24.20
N THR A 138 9.04 -18.11 23.32
CA THR A 138 8.80 -18.26 21.87
C THR A 138 9.72 -19.32 21.27
N LEU A 139 10.99 -19.36 21.69
CA LEU A 139 11.94 -20.40 21.30
C LEU A 139 11.47 -21.78 21.75
N ASN A 140 11.10 -21.93 23.02
CA ASN A 140 10.58 -23.19 23.55
C ASN A 140 9.39 -23.72 22.73
N LYS A 141 8.52 -22.82 22.24
CA LYS A 141 7.38 -23.18 21.39
C LYS A 141 7.78 -23.52 19.96
N ILE A 142 8.85 -22.92 19.43
CA ILE A 142 9.41 -23.29 18.14
C ILE A 142 10.03 -24.68 18.23
N ASP A 143 10.84 -24.93 19.27
CA ASP A 143 11.49 -26.22 19.50
C ASP A 143 10.45 -27.34 19.69
N GLU A 144 9.34 -27.07 20.40
CA GLU A 144 8.22 -28.01 20.55
C GLU A 144 7.56 -28.34 19.20
N MET A 145 7.39 -27.35 18.31
CA MET A 145 6.87 -27.57 16.96
C MET A 145 7.83 -28.41 16.10
N GLU A 146 9.14 -28.14 16.19
CA GLU A 146 10.16 -28.89 15.48
C GLU A 146 10.20 -30.37 15.91
N ARG A 147 10.15 -30.64 17.22
CA ARG A 147 10.09 -32.01 17.75
C ARG A 147 8.90 -32.79 17.21
N ILE A 148 7.70 -32.19 17.24
CA ILE A 148 6.49 -32.85 16.71
C ILE A 148 6.68 -33.19 15.24
N GLN A 149 7.19 -32.26 14.45
CA GLN A 149 7.41 -32.48 13.03
C GLN A 149 8.43 -33.60 12.77
N SER A 150 9.58 -33.59 13.45
CA SER A 150 10.60 -34.63 13.27
C SER A 150 10.09 -36.02 13.64
N THR A 151 9.25 -36.15 14.68
CA THR A 151 8.62 -37.44 15.02
C THR A 151 7.70 -37.92 13.90
N GLN A 152 6.94 -37.02 13.27
CA GLN A 152 6.04 -37.38 12.16
C GLN A 152 6.77 -37.84 10.91
N GLU A 153 7.93 -37.24 10.62
CA GLU A 153 8.74 -37.63 9.46
C GLU A 153 9.35 -39.04 9.63
N SER A 154 9.49 -39.51 10.88
CA SER A 154 9.98 -40.85 11.21
C SER A 154 8.90 -41.94 11.26
N GLU A 155 7.65 -41.56 11.54
CA GLU A 155 6.51 -42.47 11.67
C GLU A 155 5.62 -42.36 10.42
N ASN A 156 5.69 -43.36 9.54
CA ASN A 156 5.07 -43.42 8.21
C ASN A 156 3.51 -43.51 8.22
N GLY A 157 2.84 -42.83 9.15
CA GLY A 157 1.39 -42.86 9.37
C GLY A 157 0.64 -41.74 8.63
N SER A 158 -0.49 -42.08 8.01
CA SER A 158 -1.24 -41.22 7.06
C SER A 158 -1.84 -39.91 7.60
N GLN A 159 -1.62 -39.55 8.86
CA GLN A 159 -2.19 -38.35 9.48
C GLN A 159 -1.09 -37.33 9.82
N SER A 160 -0.86 -36.38 8.91
CA SER A 160 -0.03 -35.20 9.19
C SER A 160 -0.68 -34.39 10.32
N VAL A 161 -0.02 -34.31 11.47
CA VAL A 161 -0.44 -33.51 12.62
C VAL A 161 0.06 -32.09 12.40
N ASN A 162 -0.85 -31.13 12.50
CA ASN A 162 -0.47 -29.73 12.41
C ASN A 162 0.28 -29.30 13.69
N ALA A 163 1.62 -29.35 13.65
CA ALA A 163 2.48 -29.01 14.78
C ALA A 163 2.13 -27.65 15.43
N PHE A 164 1.77 -26.64 14.62
CA PHE A 164 1.37 -25.34 15.15
C PHE A 164 0.08 -25.41 15.97
N ALA A 165 -0.94 -26.12 15.48
CA ALA A 165 -2.21 -26.28 16.20
C ALA A 165 -2.05 -27.13 17.46
N SER A 166 -1.15 -28.12 17.45
CA SER A 166 -0.82 -28.92 18.64
C SER A 166 -0.19 -28.08 19.75
N VAL A 167 0.76 -27.19 19.39
CA VAL A 167 1.54 -26.40 20.36
C VAL A 167 0.83 -25.13 20.84
N ILE A 168 0.15 -24.42 19.93
CA ILE A 168 -0.52 -23.13 20.21
C ILE A 168 -2.02 -23.31 20.48
N GLY A 169 -2.56 -24.49 20.19
CA GLY A 169 -3.97 -24.82 20.35
C GLY A 169 -4.80 -24.57 19.08
N PRO A 170 -6.08 -24.94 19.11
CA PRO A 170 -6.97 -24.86 17.96
C PRO A 170 -7.24 -23.42 17.50
N GLU A 171 -7.65 -23.30 16.25
CA GLU A 171 -7.90 -22.00 15.62
C GLU A 171 -9.14 -21.30 16.19
N HIS A 172 -9.06 -19.99 16.37
CA HIS A 172 -10.18 -19.21 16.89
C HIS A 172 -11.35 -19.15 15.89
N PRO A 173 -12.61 -19.05 16.36
CA PRO A 173 -13.78 -19.05 15.49
C PRO A 173 -13.89 -17.78 14.60
N GLY A 174 -13.30 -16.66 15.02
CA GLY A 174 -13.39 -15.38 14.31
C GLY A 174 -12.24 -15.11 13.35
N CYS A 175 -11.10 -14.69 13.91
CA CYS A 175 -9.92 -14.30 13.13
C CYS A 175 -8.90 -15.44 13.06
N LEU A 176 -8.37 -15.65 11.87
CA LEU A 176 -7.31 -16.61 11.61
C LEU A 176 -5.95 -16.08 12.07
N ARG A 177 -5.26 -16.86 12.91
CA ARG A 177 -3.88 -16.62 13.29
C ARG A 177 -2.97 -16.81 12.08
N LEU A 178 -1.91 -16.01 12.01
CA LEU A 178 -0.89 -16.07 10.95
C LEU A 178 -1.33 -15.60 9.55
N TYR A 179 -2.53 -15.03 9.40
CA TYR A 179 -2.98 -14.43 8.13
C TYR A 179 -3.00 -12.90 8.16
N GLY A 180 -2.56 -12.30 9.26
CA GLY A 180 -2.61 -10.86 9.46
C GLY A 180 -3.96 -10.38 10.02
N ARG A 181 -4.16 -9.07 9.99
CA ARG A 181 -5.26 -8.43 10.71
C ARG A 181 -6.61 -8.66 10.02
N GLY A 182 -7.57 -9.22 10.76
CA GLY A 182 -8.98 -9.28 10.36
C GLY A 182 -9.33 -10.34 9.31
N VAL A 183 -8.40 -11.24 8.98
CA VAL A 183 -8.68 -12.35 8.06
C VAL A 183 -9.52 -13.41 8.78
N THR A 184 -10.63 -13.80 8.19
CA THR A 184 -11.55 -14.82 8.72
C THR A 184 -11.57 -16.05 7.82
N LYS A 185 -12.04 -17.19 8.34
CA LYS A 185 -12.26 -18.42 7.53
C LYS A 185 -13.15 -18.16 6.31
N THR A 186 -14.18 -17.33 6.47
CA THR A 186 -15.08 -16.93 5.38
C THR A 186 -14.39 -16.08 4.32
N SER A 187 -13.44 -15.23 4.71
CA SER A 187 -12.65 -14.42 3.77
C SER A 187 -11.75 -15.30 2.88
N LEU A 188 -11.23 -16.39 3.43
CA LEU A 188 -10.43 -17.38 2.69
C LEU A 188 -11.29 -18.31 1.82
N LYS A 189 -12.40 -18.83 2.37
CA LYS A 189 -13.32 -19.72 1.63
C LYS A 189 -13.93 -19.05 0.40
N ARG A 190 -14.18 -17.74 0.47
CA ARG A 190 -14.68 -16.98 -0.69
C ARG A 190 -13.72 -16.98 -1.89
N LYS A 191 -12.48 -17.44 -1.74
CA LYS A 191 -11.54 -17.66 -2.86
C LYS A 191 -11.63 -19.05 -3.51
N VAL A 192 -12.28 -20.04 -2.87
CA VAL A 192 -12.20 -21.46 -3.29
C VAL A 192 -13.55 -22.06 -3.70
N GLY A 193 -14.67 -21.43 -3.38
CA GLY A 193 -15.97 -21.86 -3.87
C GLY A 193 -16.92 -20.69 -3.98
N ASP A 194 -17.62 -20.64 -5.12
CA ASP A 194 -18.66 -19.70 -5.52
C ASP A 194 -18.18 -18.48 -6.34
N PHE A 195 -17.96 -18.74 -7.63
CA PHE A 195 -17.93 -17.69 -8.65
C PHE A 195 -19.35 -17.22 -8.94
N GLY A 196 -19.81 -16.26 -8.16
CA GLY A 196 -20.44 -15.07 -8.73
C GLY A 196 -19.34 -14.04 -9.03
N PRO A 197 -19.37 -13.30 -10.14
CA PRO A 197 -18.30 -12.37 -10.50
C PRO A 197 -18.33 -11.17 -9.56
N SER A 198 -17.62 -11.19 -8.43
CA SER A 198 -17.71 -10.06 -7.50
C SER A 198 -16.48 -9.75 -6.62
N LEU A 199 -15.36 -10.48 -6.67
CA LEU A 199 -14.20 -10.12 -5.82
C LEU A 199 -12.81 -10.12 -6.49
N SER A 200 -12.47 -11.05 -7.38
CA SER A 200 -11.24 -10.90 -8.19
C SER A 200 -11.34 -9.66 -9.08
N SER A 201 -12.49 -9.46 -9.70
CA SER A 201 -12.81 -8.26 -10.46
C SER A 201 -12.71 -6.99 -9.62
N THR A 202 -13.10 -7.00 -8.34
CA THR A 202 -13.06 -5.78 -7.51
C THR A 202 -11.64 -5.42 -7.09
N ASP A 203 -10.79 -6.40 -6.78
CA ASP A 203 -9.39 -6.16 -6.40
C ASP A 203 -8.53 -5.74 -7.60
N GLU A 204 -8.72 -6.37 -8.76
CA GLU A 204 -8.07 -5.99 -10.03
C GLU A 204 -8.55 -4.61 -10.51
N VAL A 205 -9.86 -4.34 -10.45
CA VAL A 205 -10.42 -3.01 -10.76
C VAL A 205 -9.92 -1.97 -9.76
N MET A 206 -9.71 -2.30 -8.48
CA MET A 206 -9.12 -1.38 -7.52
C MET A 206 -7.63 -1.12 -7.79
N GLN A 207 -6.87 -2.13 -8.23
CA GLN A 207 -5.47 -1.98 -8.64
C GLN A 207 -5.35 -1.12 -9.90
N GLN A 208 -6.08 -1.45 -10.95
CA GLN A 208 -6.11 -0.68 -12.20
C GLN A 208 -6.56 0.76 -11.97
N LYS A 209 -7.51 0.99 -11.06
CA LYS A 209 -7.97 2.35 -10.70
C LYS A 209 -7.02 3.11 -9.78
N LEU A 210 -6.17 2.42 -9.02
CA LEU A 210 -5.07 3.04 -8.28
C LEU A 210 -3.99 3.52 -9.24
N GLU A 211 -3.68 2.71 -10.25
CA GLU A 211 -2.72 3.02 -11.30
C GLU A 211 -3.21 4.19 -12.17
N GLU A 212 -4.49 4.20 -12.58
CA GLU A 212 -5.11 5.34 -13.28
C GLU A 212 -5.07 6.63 -12.43
N MET A 213 -5.29 6.52 -11.11
CA MET A 213 -5.21 7.67 -10.20
C MET A 213 -3.77 8.18 -10.07
N GLU A 214 -2.78 7.29 -10.09
CA GLU A 214 -1.36 7.65 -10.06
C GLU A 214 -0.95 8.36 -11.35
N GLU A 215 -1.33 7.86 -12.52
CA GLU A 215 -1.08 8.50 -13.81
C GLU A 215 -1.73 9.89 -13.89
N ARG A 216 -3.00 10.02 -13.48
CA ARG A 216 -3.69 11.33 -13.45
C ARG A 216 -3.01 12.31 -12.51
N MET A 217 -2.51 11.84 -11.37
CA MET A 217 -1.79 12.68 -10.42
C MET A 217 -0.44 13.15 -10.99
N GLN A 218 0.29 12.27 -11.68
CA GLN A 218 1.52 12.61 -12.38
C GLN A 218 1.28 13.63 -13.50
N GLN A 219 0.23 13.45 -14.32
CA GLN A 219 -0.17 14.40 -15.34
C GLN A 219 -0.46 15.79 -14.75
N ARG A 220 -1.25 15.87 -13.67
CA ARG A 220 -1.53 17.16 -13.02
C ARG A 220 -0.30 17.82 -12.42
N LEU A 221 0.65 17.04 -11.90
CA LEU A 221 1.92 17.56 -11.42
C LEU A 221 2.71 18.20 -12.58
N GLN A 222 2.74 17.52 -13.73
CA GLN A 222 3.39 18.01 -14.94
C GLN A 222 2.70 19.26 -15.51
N GLU A 223 1.37 19.32 -15.51
CA GLU A 223 0.60 20.51 -15.93
C GLU A 223 0.89 21.71 -15.03
N LYS A 224 0.95 21.51 -13.71
CA LYS A 224 1.32 22.58 -12.77
C LYS A 224 2.74 23.06 -13.00
N PHE A 225 3.68 22.15 -13.25
CA PHE A 225 5.06 22.49 -13.57
C PHE A 225 5.15 23.29 -14.87
N ASN A 226 4.44 22.87 -15.92
CA ASN A 226 4.38 23.59 -17.19
C ASN A 226 3.75 24.99 -17.03
N SER A 227 2.66 25.10 -16.28
CA SER A 227 2.00 26.39 -15.99
C SER A 227 2.91 27.34 -15.22
N GLN A 228 3.66 26.84 -14.24
CA GLN A 228 4.68 27.64 -13.55
C GLN A 228 5.80 28.07 -14.48
N LYS A 229 6.28 27.16 -15.34
CA LYS A 229 7.32 27.45 -16.34
C LYS A 229 6.88 28.56 -17.28
N ASP A 230 5.64 28.53 -17.75
CA ASP A 230 5.13 29.57 -18.66
C ASP A 230 4.91 30.91 -17.94
N THR A 231 4.49 30.88 -16.68
CA THR A 231 4.42 32.07 -15.83
C THR A 231 5.82 32.70 -15.64
N MET A 232 6.84 31.88 -15.34
CA MET A 232 8.23 32.34 -15.22
C MET A 232 8.74 32.93 -16.53
N LYS A 233 8.47 32.30 -17.67
CA LYS A 233 8.85 32.83 -18.99
C LYS A 233 8.22 34.19 -19.25
N LEU A 234 6.93 34.36 -18.95
CA LEU A 234 6.25 35.64 -19.08
C LEU A 234 6.88 36.70 -18.18
N GLN A 235 7.18 36.35 -16.93
CA GLN A 235 7.81 37.27 -15.99
C GLN A 235 9.22 37.69 -16.45
N VAL A 236 10.02 36.75 -16.96
CA VAL A 236 11.34 37.05 -17.54
C VAL A 236 11.21 37.94 -18.78
N ALA A 237 10.27 37.65 -19.69
CA ALA A 237 10.04 38.46 -20.88
C ALA A 237 9.63 39.90 -20.53
N VAL A 238 8.73 40.07 -19.55
CA VAL A 238 8.31 41.39 -19.06
C VAL A 238 9.49 42.16 -18.44
N ASN A 239 10.34 41.49 -17.66
CA ASN A 239 11.54 42.10 -17.08
C ASN A 239 12.53 42.56 -18.17
N ILE A 240 12.79 41.72 -19.18
CA ILE A 240 13.68 42.07 -20.32
C ILE A 240 13.14 43.29 -21.07
N ILE A 241 11.84 43.30 -21.40
CA ILE A 241 11.19 44.44 -22.08
C ILE A 241 11.32 45.72 -21.23
N SER A 242 11.14 45.62 -19.93
CA SER A 242 11.23 46.76 -19.02
C SER A 242 12.65 47.35 -18.98
N GLN A 243 13.67 46.49 -18.96
CA GLN A 243 15.07 46.93 -19.03
C GLN A 243 15.43 47.58 -20.38
N LEU A 244 14.90 47.07 -21.50
CA LEU A 244 15.16 47.61 -22.83
C LEU A 244 14.45 48.94 -23.13
N LYS A 245 13.28 49.18 -22.52
CA LYS A 245 12.54 50.45 -22.63
C LYS A 245 13.14 51.59 -21.80
N HIS A 246 13.81 51.28 -20.70
CA HIS A 246 14.40 52.29 -19.81
C HIS A 246 15.38 53.25 -20.54
N PRO A 247 16.28 52.78 -21.44
CA PRO A 247 17.13 53.66 -22.23
C PRO A 247 16.49 54.16 -23.54
N ASN A 248 15.42 53.51 -24.04
CA ASN A 248 14.78 53.83 -25.33
C ASN A 248 13.25 53.92 -25.18
N PRO A 249 12.70 55.09 -24.79
CA PRO A 249 11.27 55.24 -24.50
C PRO A 249 10.36 55.07 -25.73
N ASP A 250 10.87 55.33 -26.94
CA ASP A 250 10.12 55.20 -28.20
C ASP A 250 10.09 53.77 -28.77
N LEU A 251 10.69 52.79 -28.07
CA LEU A 251 10.74 51.40 -28.52
C LEU A 251 9.34 50.76 -28.53
N ARG A 252 8.74 50.67 -29.72
CA ARG A 252 7.47 49.96 -29.96
C ARG A 252 7.70 48.46 -30.04
N VAL A 253 7.38 47.73 -28.96
CA VAL A 253 7.37 46.26 -28.95
C VAL A 253 6.07 45.77 -29.57
N ASN A 254 6.16 44.98 -30.65
CA ASN A 254 4.99 44.41 -31.33
C ASN A 254 4.32 43.34 -30.44
N PRO A 255 3.02 43.46 -30.12
CA PRO A 255 2.28 42.48 -29.32
C PRO A 255 2.33 41.04 -29.86
N SER A 256 2.53 40.86 -31.17
CA SER A 256 2.63 39.53 -31.79
C SER A 256 3.92 38.77 -31.41
N MET A 257 4.94 39.46 -30.88
CA MET A 257 6.19 38.85 -30.41
C MET A 257 6.04 38.15 -29.04
N LEU A 258 4.96 38.44 -28.31
CA LEU A 258 4.60 37.83 -27.02
C LEU A 258 3.64 36.64 -27.17
N GLY A 259 3.30 36.27 -28.41
CA GLY A 259 2.40 35.16 -28.73
C GLY A 259 3.02 33.80 -28.46
N PHE A 260 3.05 33.38 -27.18
CA PHE A 260 3.24 31.97 -26.85
C PHE A 260 1.93 31.23 -27.14
N ASN A 261 1.77 30.78 -28.39
CA ASN A 261 0.80 29.79 -28.88
C ASN A 261 -0.49 29.62 -28.06
N THR A 262 -1.48 30.47 -28.27
CA THR A 262 -2.88 30.04 -28.09
C THR A 262 -3.21 29.11 -29.26
N ARG A 263 -3.03 27.80 -29.07
CA ARG A 263 -3.47 26.80 -30.05
C ARG A 263 -5.00 26.79 -30.04
N SER A 264 -5.61 27.39 -31.06
CA SER A 264 -7.06 27.32 -31.28
C SER A 264 -7.50 25.86 -31.52
N PRO A 265 -8.62 25.39 -30.95
CA PRO A 265 -9.10 24.02 -31.14
C PRO A 265 -9.88 23.92 -32.46
N GLY A 266 -9.16 23.79 -33.56
CA GLY A 266 -9.72 23.53 -34.87
C GLY A 266 -8.56 23.44 -35.86
N GLU A 267 -8.55 22.41 -36.69
CA GLU A 267 -7.47 22.15 -37.68
C GLU A 267 -6.15 21.56 -37.10
N ALA A 268 -6.24 20.41 -36.42
CA ALA A 268 -5.07 19.52 -36.28
C ALA A 268 -5.39 18.04 -36.56
N SER A 269 -6.51 17.74 -37.25
CA SER A 269 -6.91 16.36 -37.52
C SER A 269 -6.18 15.71 -38.70
N SER A 270 -5.61 16.47 -39.65
CA SER A 270 -5.01 15.87 -40.85
C SER A 270 -3.47 15.69 -40.77
N ALA A 271 -2.75 16.61 -40.12
CA ALA A 271 -1.27 16.56 -40.11
C ALA A 271 -0.68 15.56 -39.11
N GLN A 272 -1.42 15.17 -38.06
CA GLN A 272 -0.94 14.15 -37.09
C GLN A 272 -1.00 12.73 -37.68
N GLN A 273 -1.87 12.46 -38.65
CA GLN A 273 -1.99 11.13 -39.23
C GLN A 273 -0.85 10.80 -40.22
N ALA A 274 -0.33 11.81 -40.94
CA ALA A 274 0.81 11.64 -41.84
C ALA A 274 2.16 11.46 -41.09
N ALA A 275 2.33 12.15 -39.96
CA ALA A 275 3.56 12.03 -39.14
C ALA A 275 3.65 10.67 -38.43
N VAL A 276 2.53 10.10 -37.98
CA VAL A 276 2.50 8.78 -37.33
C VAL A 276 2.77 7.64 -38.32
N GLN A 277 2.39 7.79 -39.60
CA GLN A 277 2.72 6.79 -40.62
C GLN A 277 4.20 6.79 -41.03
N LEU A 278 4.86 7.96 -41.02
CA LEU A 278 6.28 8.05 -41.40
C LEU A 278 7.21 7.48 -40.32
N ILE A 279 6.82 7.59 -39.05
CA ILE A 279 7.59 7.08 -37.89
C ILE A 279 7.57 5.55 -37.83
N ASN A 280 6.52 4.89 -38.33
CA ASN A 280 6.41 3.43 -38.30
C ASN A 280 7.07 2.71 -39.49
N ARG A 281 7.72 3.42 -40.43
CA ARG A 281 8.32 2.81 -41.64
C ARG A 281 9.84 2.83 -41.71
N LEU A 282 10.53 3.29 -40.66
CA LEU A 282 12.00 3.33 -40.59
C LEU A 282 12.51 2.53 -39.40
N SER A 283 12.44 1.20 -39.48
CA SER A 283 13.40 0.32 -38.79
C SER A 283 13.34 -1.11 -39.35
N THR A 284 13.89 -1.32 -40.56
CA THR A 284 14.39 -2.63 -41.04
C THR A 284 15.38 -2.44 -42.20
N ARG A 285 16.62 -2.05 -41.88
CA ARG A 285 17.85 -2.22 -42.68
C ARG A 285 18.98 -1.58 -41.86
N SER A 286 20.19 -2.11 -41.70
CA SER A 286 20.90 -3.15 -42.42
C SER A 286 22.07 -3.68 -41.57
N ASN A 287 22.34 -4.98 -41.75
CA ASN A 287 23.64 -5.62 -41.97
C ASN A 287 24.80 -5.40 -40.99
N ASN A 288 25.14 -6.47 -40.27
CA ASN A 288 26.52 -6.95 -40.25
C ASN A 288 26.58 -8.29 -41.01
N GLN A 289 27.27 -8.29 -42.14
CA GLN A 289 27.72 -9.47 -42.89
C GLN A 289 29.20 -9.75 -42.56
N GLY A 290 29.56 -11.03 -42.58
CA GLY A 290 30.93 -11.54 -42.74
C GLY A 290 31.37 -12.42 -41.55
N GLY A 291 31.56 -13.73 -41.66
CA GLY A 291 31.66 -14.57 -42.84
C GLY A 291 31.45 -16.06 -42.53
N ALA A 292 31.19 -16.80 -43.61
CA ALA A 292 30.89 -18.22 -43.70
C ALA A 292 32.11 -19.12 -43.47
N ILE A 293 31.87 -20.38 -43.03
CA ILE A 293 32.30 -21.68 -43.61
C ILE A 293 31.28 -22.72 -43.05
N GLU A 294 30.36 -23.32 -43.84
CA GLU A 294 30.47 -24.66 -44.50
C GLU A 294 30.76 -25.80 -43.48
N GLU A 295 30.03 -26.93 -43.33
CA GLU A 295 29.36 -27.83 -44.27
C GLU A 295 28.41 -28.81 -43.51
N ARG A 296 27.41 -29.34 -44.26
CA ARG A 296 26.85 -30.72 -44.29
C ARG A 296 26.04 -31.30 -43.11
N GLU A 297 24.80 -31.72 -43.43
CA GLU A 297 24.30 -33.13 -43.54
C GLU A 297 24.09 -33.74 -42.14
N ASP A 298 23.08 -34.50 -41.76
CA ASP A 298 21.84 -35.08 -42.28
C ASP A 298 21.29 -35.87 -41.07
N GLY A 299 20.01 -36.20 -41.00
CA GLY A 299 19.59 -37.35 -40.18
C GLY A 299 18.36 -37.17 -39.29
N ASP A 300 17.23 -37.63 -39.84
CA ASP A 300 16.01 -38.02 -39.14
C ASP A 300 16.24 -39.04 -38.00
N CYS A 301 15.37 -39.00 -36.98
CA CYS A 301 14.71 -40.16 -36.32
C CYS A 301 13.78 -39.63 -35.20
N GLU A 302 12.46 -39.78 -35.33
CA GLU A 302 11.63 -40.85 -34.72
C GLU A 302 11.64 -40.74 -33.19
N ASP A 303 10.56 -40.25 -32.60
CA ASP A 303 9.45 -41.04 -32.02
C ASP A 303 9.86 -41.87 -30.80
N LEU A 304 8.97 -41.88 -29.80
CA LEU A 304 8.78 -42.85 -28.73
C LEU A 304 8.15 -42.13 -27.53
N GLY A 305 6.82 -42.05 -27.56
CA GLY A 305 6.05 -41.98 -26.33
C GLY A 305 6.12 -43.30 -25.57
N PHE A 306 5.97 -43.24 -24.25
CA PHE A 306 5.46 -44.37 -23.46
C PHE A 306 4.69 -43.83 -22.25
N THR A 307 3.39 -44.16 -22.28
CA THR A 307 2.47 -44.55 -21.20
C THR A 307 2.45 -43.78 -19.89
#